data_AF-A0A5E6ZGW2-F1
#
_entry.id   AF-A0A5E6ZGW2-F1
#
_cell.length_a   1.000
_cell.length_b   1.000
_cell.length_c   1.000
_cell.angle_alpha   90.00
_cell.angle_beta   90.00
_cell.angle_gamma   90.00
#
_symmetry.space_group_name_H-M   'P 1'
#
loop_
_entity.id
_entity.type
_entity.pdbx_description
1 polymer ?
#
loop_
_entity_poly.entity_id
_entity_poly.type
_entity_poly.pdbx_seq_one_letter_code
_entity_poly.pdbx_strand_id
1 'polypeptide(L)'
;MTIDRILSPSPAHDPRSSTHPAIIHNNESITNIKHLIETLRANGITITNADILLAKETRTPPDQTFDVTSISSYCNPEKLQRGEYTFTDLRTDITFIIDPVKTRLLVTMLNDQLAEKSVSFTLPAVSFHDMKIEPLTTSDYKSGLPFLLSCETRHCDFIGGHGGNYPLAEYLSTDGISCKITRASEYVGHINAWKDNEGNILLGTLAIKQDEVKTSVLRQTLELFSKSLLENNPGTQKILLGMGGQNLSILFPDLFIPGGDGHSPLGKIRHEDDIVQSASGEVKTLQRLIGMEVYGLTNINKQDSIGMSPNKRLDMKNAVILMDETMAQTVDGKATLLLEELQTKGAYRAQKSSRAVTWQDIQHRGESHRLEKFHEIKNLLLQQGVADVRLERSQGQDVTISTPQIPESLPYPVLDGKRVEDRFFTKMRVGGQPSQLKQTRV
;
A
#
# COMPACT_ATOMS: atom_id res chain seq x y z
N MET A 1 -34.84 58.12 29.79
CA MET A 1 -33.90 57.73 28.73
C MET A 1 -33.75 56.23 28.78
N THR A 2 -34.30 55.57 27.77
CA THR A 2 -34.38 54.12 27.63
C THR A 2 -33.07 53.62 27.01
N ILE A 3 -32.44 52.61 27.61
CA ILE A 3 -31.37 51.84 26.97
C ILE A 3 -31.92 50.43 26.76
N ASP A 4 -32.15 50.10 25.49
CA ASP A 4 -32.57 48.79 25.03
C ASP A 4 -31.53 47.72 25.42
N ARG A 5 -31.94 46.79 26.28
CA ARG A 5 -31.25 45.50 26.39
C ARG A 5 -31.68 44.64 25.21
N ILE A 6 -30.85 44.61 24.18
CA ILE A 6 -30.90 43.57 23.14
C ILE A 6 -30.55 42.25 23.84
N LEU A 7 -31.58 41.44 24.10
CA LEU A 7 -31.43 40.02 24.37
C LEU A 7 -30.82 39.39 23.12
N SER A 8 -29.55 39.00 23.20
CA SER A 8 -28.97 38.07 22.22
C SER A 8 -29.78 36.77 22.29
N PRO A 9 -30.39 36.30 21.18
CA PRO A 9 -31.02 35.01 21.20
C PRO A 9 -29.93 33.95 21.45
N SER A 10 -30.22 33.03 22.38
CA SER A 10 -29.50 31.75 22.47
C SER A 10 -29.33 31.17 21.06
N PRO A 11 -28.19 30.53 20.75
CA PRO A 11 -28.03 29.89 19.46
C PRO A 11 -29.20 28.91 19.30
N ALA A 12 -30.05 29.19 18.32
CA ALA A 12 -31.13 28.31 17.94
C ALA A 12 -30.49 26.95 17.63
N HIS A 13 -30.94 25.91 18.34
CA HIS A 13 -30.74 24.54 17.93
C HIS A 13 -31.19 24.45 16.45
N ASP A 14 -30.25 24.28 15.53
CA ASP A 14 -30.58 23.92 14.15
C ASP A 14 -31.18 22.50 14.20
N PRO A 15 -32.47 22.32 13.83
CA PRO A 15 -33.15 21.04 13.89
C PRO A 15 -32.81 20.14 12.69
N ARG A 16 -31.75 20.43 11.93
CA ARG A 16 -31.04 19.40 11.16
C ARG A 16 -30.29 18.48 12.12
N SER A 17 -31.07 17.79 12.95
CA SER A 17 -30.75 16.52 13.58
C SER A 17 -29.91 15.73 12.58
N SER A 18 -28.62 15.56 12.90
CA SER A 18 -27.69 14.69 12.20
C SER A 18 -28.18 13.26 12.35
N THR A 19 -29.22 12.89 11.61
CA THR A 19 -29.55 11.49 11.40
C THR A 19 -28.38 10.93 10.59
N HIS A 20 -27.45 10.28 11.27
CA HIS A 20 -26.44 9.48 10.60
C HIS A 20 -27.17 8.58 9.58
N PRO A 21 -26.74 8.57 8.31
CA PRO A 21 -27.39 7.76 7.30
C PRO A 21 -27.37 6.30 7.74
N ALA A 22 -28.48 5.59 7.52
CA ALA A 22 -28.53 4.17 7.82
C ALA A 22 -27.62 3.39 6.87
N ILE A 23 -26.89 2.42 7.40
CA ILE A 23 -26.09 1.50 6.60
C ILE A 23 -27.00 0.34 6.19
N ILE A 24 -27.09 0.09 4.88
CA ILE A 24 -27.97 -0.95 4.30
C ILE A 24 -27.11 -2.10 3.79
N HIS A 25 -27.28 -3.26 4.39
CA HIS A 25 -26.59 -4.49 4.03
C HIS A 25 -27.35 -5.28 2.96
N ASN A 26 -26.62 -5.74 1.96
CA ASN A 26 -27.12 -6.72 1.01
C ASN A 26 -27.28 -8.11 1.66
N ASN A 27 -28.00 -9.02 0.99
CA ASN A 27 -28.23 -10.37 1.53
C ASN A 27 -26.94 -11.18 1.73
N GLU A 28 -25.94 -11.00 0.86
CA GLU A 28 -24.66 -11.72 0.95
C GLU A 28 -23.88 -11.31 2.20
N SER A 29 -23.88 -10.02 2.53
CA SER A 29 -23.29 -9.49 3.76
C SER A 29 -23.93 -10.12 5.00
N ILE A 30 -25.26 -10.23 5.01
CA ILE A 30 -25.98 -10.89 6.11
C ILE A 30 -25.67 -12.40 6.16
N THR A 31 -25.53 -13.07 5.03
CA THR A 31 -25.10 -14.48 4.96
C THR A 31 -23.70 -14.66 5.55
N ASN A 32 -22.75 -13.79 5.19
CA ASN A 32 -21.41 -13.82 5.77
C ASN A 32 -21.43 -13.61 7.29
N ILE A 33 -22.25 -12.68 7.78
CA ILE A 33 -22.42 -12.46 9.23
C ILE A 33 -23.03 -13.69 9.92
N LYS A 34 -23.99 -14.38 9.30
CA LYS A 34 -24.54 -15.64 9.83
C LYS A 34 -23.45 -16.70 10.01
N HIS A 35 -22.58 -16.88 9.00
CA HIS A 35 -21.47 -17.83 9.11
C HIS A 35 -20.47 -17.45 10.22
N LEU A 36 -20.20 -16.15 10.43
CA LEU A 36 -19.38 -15.70 11.57
C LEU A 36 -20.04 -16.06 12.91
N ILE A 37 -21.36 -15.82 13.05
CA ILE A 37 -22.14 -16.18 14.24
C ILE A 37 -22.12 -17.69 14.48
N GLU A 38 -22.23 -18.50 13.44
CA GLU A 38 -22.14 -19.97 13.54
C GLU A 38 -20.77 -20.42 14.03
N THR A 39 -19.69 -19.87 13.47
CA THR A 39 -18.31 -20.12 13.92
C THR A 39 -18.13 -19.76 15.39
N LEU A 40 -18.61 -18.59 15.82
CA LEU A 40 -18.54 -18.15 17.20
C LEU A 40 -19.28 -19.10 18.16
N ARG A 41 -20.51 -19.50 17.81
CA ARG A 41 -21.30 -20.46 18.60
C ARG A 41 -20.60 -21.81 18.71
N ALA A 42 -19.99 -22.29 17.62
CA ALA A 42 -19.23 -23.53 17.61
C ALA A 42 -18.00 -23.48 18.55
N ASN A 43 -17.47 -22.27 18.81
CA ASN A 43 -16.38 -22.04 19.76
C ASN A 43 -16.87 -21.62 21.16
N GLY A 44 -18.16 -21.79 21.46
CA GLY A 44 -18.72 -21.49 22.78
C GLY A 44 -18.87 -20.01 23.10
N ILE A 45 -18.73 -19.11 22.12
CA ILE A 45 -18.94 -17.67 22.31
C ILE A 45 -20.44 -17.37 22.33
N THR A 46 -20.88 -16.79 23.44
CA THR A 46 -22.26 -16.32 23.64
C THR A 46 -22.54 -15.14 22.73
N ILE A 47 -23.63 -15.24 21.96
CA ILE A 47 -24.05 -14.19 21.02
C ILE A 47 -25.16 -13.36 21.64
N THR A 48 -24.84 -12.14 22.04
CA THR A 48 -25.81 -11.12 22.46
C THR A 48 -26.19 -10.21 21.29
N ASN A 49 -27.43 -9.73 21.25
CA ASN A 49 -27.93 -8.80 20.22
C ASN A 49 -27.76 -9.32 18.77
N ALA A 50 -28.02 -10.63 18.57
CA ALA A 50 -27.94 -11.27 17.25
C ALA A 50 -28.87 -10.63 16.21
N ASP A 51 -30.00 -10.08 16.66
CA ASP A 51 -30.95 -9.29 15.88
C ASP A 51 -30.30 -8.04 15.28
N ILE A 52 -29.44 -7.33 16.03
CA ILE A 52 -28.70 -6.16 15.51
C ILE A 52 -27.62 -6.61 14.51
N LEU A 53 -26.88 -7.69 14.80
CA LEU A 53 -25.89 -8.23 13.86
C LEU A 53 -26.54 -8.67 12.53
N LEU A 54 -27.74 -9.24 12.59
CA LEU A 54 -28.45 -9.77 11.42
C LEU A 54 -29.43 -8.78 10.77
N ALA A 55 -29.62 -7.59 11.36
CA ALA A 55 -30.44 -6.54 10.79
C ALA A 55 -29.88 -6.10 9.43
N LYS A 56 -30.76 -5.97 8.43
CA LYS A 56 -30.41 -5.43 7.11
C LYS A 56 -30.07 -3.95 7.14
N GLU A 57 -30.63 -3.22 8.09
CA GLU A 57 -30.40 -1.80 8.27
C GLU A 57 -29.82 -1.60 9.67
N THR A 58 -28.71 -0.87 9.73
CA THR A 58 -28.09 -0.48 10.99
C THR A 58 -28.03 1.04 11.06
N ARG A 59 -28.35 1.58 12.25
CA ARG A 59 -28.22 3.01 12.55
C ARG A 59 -27.32 3.16 13.74
N THR A 60 -26.37 4.09 13.66
CA THR A 60 -25.57 4.49 14.81
C THR A 60 -26.50 5.17 15.82
N PRO A 61 -26.63 4.66 17.06
CA PRO A 61 -27.43 5.32 18.08
C PRO A 61 -26.86 6.72 18.38
N PRO A 62 -27.70 7.76 18.58
CA PRO A 62 -27.26 9.14 18.78
C PRO A 62 -26.32 9.34 19.99
N ASP A 63 -26.42 8.45 20.96
CA ASP A 63 -25.71 8.43 22.25
C ASP A 63 -24.47 7.52 22.25
N GLN A 64 -24.24 6.76 21.18
CA GLN A 64 -23.06 5.93 21.03
C GLN A 64 -22.03 6.62 20.14
N THR A 65 -21.24 7.50 20.75
CA THR A 65 -19.97 7.89 20.15
C THR A 65 -19.05 6.67 20.14
N PHE A 66 -18.80 6.12 18.96
CA PHE A 66 -17.75 5.14 18.77
C PHE A 66 -16.43 5.78 19.29
N ASP A 67 -15.66 5.09 20.13
CA ASP A 67 -14.32 5.57 20.55
C ASP A 67 -13.35 5.31 19.39
N VAL A 68 -13.53 6.12 18.35
CA VAL A 68 -12.81 6.05 17.08
C VAL A 68 -11.42 6.66 17.21
N THR A 69 -11.14 7.36 18.30
CA THR A 69 -9.86 7.99 18.60
C THR A 69 -8.72 6.98 18.64
N SER A 70 -9.00 5.74 19.09
CA SER A 70 -8.01 4.66 19.07
C SER A 70 -7.68 4.12 17.67
N ILE A 71 -8.54 4.37 16.68
CA ILE A 71 -8.39 3.86 15.30
C ILE A 71 -8.24 4.95 14.23
N SER A 72 -8.28 6.23 14.61
CA SER A 72 -8.26 7.37 13.68
C SER A 72 -6.99 7.45 12.82
N SER A 73 -5.91 6.77 13.24
CA SER A 73 -4.68 6.62 12.46
C SER A 73 -4.82 5.65 11.28
N TYR A 74 -5.89 4.84 11.23
CA TYR A 74 -6.08 3.76 10.26
C TYR A 74 -7.32 3.94 9.37
N CYS A 75 -8.31 4.70 9.84
CA CYS A 75 -9.47 5.10 9.06
C CYS A 75 -10.01 6.45 9.55
N ASN A 76 -10.68 7.19 8.67
CA ASN A 76 -11.39 8.40 9.04
C ASN A 76 -12.68 8.04 9.81
N PRO A 77 -12.80 8.45 11.08
CA PRO A 77 -13.96 8.13 11.92
C PRO A 77 -15.31 8.55 11.35
N GLU A 78 -15.38 9.73 10.75
CA GLU A 78 -16.63 10.27 10.24
C GLU A 78 -17.08 9.53 8.97
N LYS A 79 -16.13 9.21 8.07
CA LYS A 79 -16.41 8.38 6.89
C LYS A 79 -16.93 7.00 7.28
N LEU A 80 -16.32 6.40 8.29
CA LEU A 80 -16.76 5.11 8.83
C LEU A 80 -18.18 5.19 9.37
N GLN A 81 -18.51 6.21 10.16
CA GLN A 81 -19.87 6.41 10.69
C GLN A 81 -20.92 6.70 9.60
N ARG A 82 -20.52 7.30 8.47
CA ARG A 82 -21.40 7.54 7.32
C ARG A 82 -21.52 6.33 6.37
N GLY A 83 -20.84 5.22 6.65
CA GLY A 83 -20.87 4.03 5.80
C GLY A 83 -20.19 4.22 4.45
N GLU A 84 -19.19 5.11 4.38
CA GLU A 84 -18.49 5.45 3.12
C GLU A 84 -17.36 4.47 2.76
N TYR A 85 -16.94 3.62 3.71
CA TYR A 85 -15.97 2.56 3.42
C TYR A 85 -16.67 1.36 2.81
N THR A 86 -16.36 1.11 1.54
CA THR A 86 -16.98 0.05 0.75
C THR A 86 -15.93 -0.80 0.05
N PHE A 87 -16.30 -2.05 -0.22
CA PHE A 87 -15.54 -3.01 -1.02
C PHE A 87 -16.46 -3.60 -2.08
N THR A 88 -16.03 -3.60 -3.34
CA THR A 88 -16.77 -4.24 -4.43
C THR A 88 -16.02 -5.49 -4.87
N ASP A 89 -16.64 -6.65 -4.72
CA ASP A 89 -16.07 -7.91 -5.20
C ASP A 89 -16.04 -7.91 -6.73
N LEU A 90 -14.85 -8.06 -7.30
CA LEU A 90 -14.65 -7.97 -8.74
C LEU A 90 -15.27 -9.13 -9.52
N ARG A 91 -15.52 -10.28 -8.89
CA ARG A 91 -16.11 -11.46 -9.53
C ARG A 91 -17.62 -11.38 -9.54
N THR A 92 -18.23 -10.91 -8.46
CA THR A 92 -19.69 -10.89 -8.30
C THR A 92 -20.32 -9.52 -8.51
N ASP A 93 -19.52 -8.45 -8.59
CA ASP A 93 -19.95 -7.05 -8.63
C ASP A 93 -20.81 -6.64 -7.40
N ILE A 94 -20.68 -7.39 -6.31
CA ILE A 94 -21.41 -7.11 -5.07
C ILE A 94 -20.61 -6.11 -4.26
N THR A 95 -21.25 -5.00 -3.90
CA THR A 95 -20.66 -4.00 -3.00
C THR A 95 -21.08 -4.25 -1.56
N PHE A 96 -20.09 -4.35 -0.69
CA PHE A 96 -20.19 -4.51 0.74
C PHE A 96 -19.79 -3.20 1.44
N ILE A 97 -20.39 -2.92 2.59
CA ILE A 97 -20.15 -1.71 3.38
C ILE A 97 -19.62 -2.12 4.74
N ILE A 98 -18.57 -1.45 5.20
CA ILE A 98 -18.02 -1.66 6.55
C ILE A 98 -18.93 -0.97 7.56
N ASP A 99 -19.51 -1.75 8.48
CA ASP A 99 -20.44 -1.25 9.49
C ASP A 99 -19.76 -1.17 10.86
N PRO A 100 -19.53 0.05 11.41
CA PRO A 100 -18.90 0.22 12.71
C PRO A 100 -19.76 -0.29 13.87
N VAL A 101 -21.09 -0.24 13.77
CA VAL A 101 -21.99 -0.69 14.84
C VAL A 101 -21.89 -2.21 14.99
N LYS A 102 -21.98 -2.94 13.87
CA LYS A 102 -21.79 -4.40 13.87
C LYS A 102 -20.37 -4.78 14.29
N THR A 103 -19.36 -4.03 13.86
CA THR A 103 -17.96 -4.22 14.26
C THR A 103 -17.78 -4.12 15.76
N ARG A 104 -18.27 -3.02 16.37
CA ARG A 104 -18.15 -2.83 17.81
C ARG A 104 -18.88 -3.92 18.59
N LEU A 105 -20.10 -4.26 18.16
CA LEU A 105 -20.90 -5.28 18.83
C LEU A 105 -20.17 -6.63 18.84
N LEU A 106 -19.64 -7.06 17.69
CA LEU A 106 -18.87 -8.30 17.61
C LEU A 106 -17.60 -8.27 18.47
N VAL A 107 -16.83 -7.18 18.37
CA VAL A 107 -15.58 -7.02 19.13
C VAL A 107 -15.83 -7.02 20.64
N THR A 108 -16.93 -6.41 21.09
CA THR A 108 -17.35 -6.46 22.50
C THR A 108 -17.59 -7.91 22.94
N MET A 109 -18.38 -8.67 22.16
CA MET A 109 -18.65 -10.09 22.46
C MET A 109 -17.40 -10.95 22.50
N LEU A 110 -16.44 -10.69 21.60
CA LEU A 110 -15.15 -11.37 21.56
C LEU A 110 -14.30 -11.02 22.79
N ASN A 111 -14.13 -9.74 23.10
CA ASN A 111 -13.31 -9.27 24.22
C ASN A 111 -13.86 -9.66 25.59
N ASP A 112 -15.19 -9.80 25.73
CA ASP A 112 -15.82 -10.21 26.98
C ASP A 112 -15.54 -11.68 27.32
N GLN A 113 -15.25 -12.52 26.32
CA GLN A 113 -15.19 -13.98 26.46
C GLN A 113 -13.83 -14.58 26.12
N LEU A 114 -13.02 -13.90 25.33
CA LEU A 114 -11.67 -14.32 24.99
C LEU A 114 -10.67 -13.55 25.86
N ALA A 115 -9.66 -14.26 26.35
CA ALA A 115 -8.51 -13.64 27.00
C ALA A 115 -7.80 -12.68 26.02
N GLU A 116 -6.88 -11.85 26.56
CA GLU A 116 -6.06 -10.98 25.74
C GLU A 116 -5.41 -11.73 24.58
N LYS A 117 -5.40 -11.12 23.39
CA LYS A 117 -4.83 -11.72 22.19
C LYS A 117 -3.39 -12.18 22.44
N SER A 118 -3.16 -13.48 22.27
CA SER A 118 -1.82 -14.10 22.31
C SER A 118 -1.47 -14.74 20.96
N VAL A 119 -0.18 -14.96 20.74
CA VAL A 119 0.36 -15.57 19.51
C VAL A 119 1.38 -16.65 19.87
N SER A 120 1.39 -17.77 19.13
CA SER A 120 2.24 -18.95 19.35
C SER A 120 3.63 -18.85 18.70
N PHE A 121 3.96 -17.68 18.14
CA PHE A 121 5.20 -17.39 17.44
C PHE A 121 5.58 -15.91 17.59
N THR A 122 6.84 -15.61 17.35
CA THR A 122 7.42 -14.27 17.50
C THR A 122 7.24 -13.47 16.22
N LEU A 123 6.69 -12.26 16.32
CA LEU A 123 6.63 -11.33 15.19
C LEU A 123 7.56 -10.14 15.40
N PRO A 124 8.53 -9.93 14.50
CA PRO A 124 9.42 -8.78 14.57
C PRO A 124 8.73 -7.52 14.04
N ALA A 125 9.14 -6.36 14.54
CA ALA A 125 8.92 -5.11 13.82
C ALA A 125 10.12 -4.87 12.90
N VAL A 126 9.88 -4.62 11.62
CA VAL A 126 10.94 -4.40 10.62
C VAL A 126 10.70 -3.07 9.91
N SER A 127 11.78 -2.33 9.64
CA SER A 127 11.73 -1.09 8.89
C SER A 127 12.74 -1.12 7.75
N PHE A 128 12.37 -0.58 6.61
CA PHE A 128 13.24 -0.40 5.46
C PHE A 128 12.86 0.89 4.71
N HIS A 129 13.84 1.77 4.51
CA HIS A 129 13.61 3.12 3.98
C HIS A 129 12.56 3.86 4.83
N ASP A 130 11.45 4.28 4.23
CA ASP A 130 10.33 4.97 4.88
C ASP A 130 9.19 4.01 5.25
N MET A 131 9.34 2.70 5.00
CA MET A 131 8.31 1.69 5.29
C MET A 131 8.62 0.90 6.56
N LYS A 132 7.57 0.54 7.29
CA LYS A 132 7.64 -0.29 8.50
C LYS A 132 6.50 -1.30 8.53
N ILE A 133 6.80 -2.54 8.88
CA ILE A 133 5.83 -3.59 9.19
C ILE A 133 5.94 -3.88 10.68
N GLU A 134 4.83 -3.85 11.41
CA GLU A 134 4.81 -4.16 12.84
C GLU A 134 3.52 -4.88 13.24
N PRO A 135 3.59 -5.82 14.20
CA PRO A 135 2.43 -6.57 14.66
C PRO A 135 1.43 -5.65 15.36
N LEU A 136 0.14 -5.99 15.25
CA LEU A 136 -0.89 -5.37 16.08
C LEU A 136 -0.68 -5.73 17.56
N THR A 137 -0.97 -4.76 18.43
CA THR A 137 -0.88 -4.91 19.87
C THR A 137 -2.17 -5.49 20.45
N THR A 138 -2.12 -5.96 21.70
CA THR A 138 -3.34 -6.35 22.44
C THR A 138 -4.37 -5.23 22.51
N SER A 139 -3.93 -3.97 22.60
CA SER A 139 -4.84 -2.81 22.58
C SER A 139 -5.52 -2.63 21.22
N ASP A 140 -4.83 -2.94 20.13
CA ASP A 140 -5.39 -2.89 18.78
C ASP A 140 -6.48 -3.96 18.60
N TYR A 141 -6.30 -5.17 19.15
CA TYR A 141 -7.36 -6.17 19.18
C TYR A 141 -8.53 -5.74 20.07
N LYS A 142 -8.26 -5.15 21.24
CA LYS A 142 -9.33 -4.63 22.11
C LYS A 142 -10.20 -3.56 21.42
N SER A 143 -9.62 -2.74 20.55
CA SER A 143 -10.38 -1.74 19.77
C SER A 143 -11.09 -2.29 18.54
N GLY A 144 -10.84 -3.56 18.17
CA GLY A 144 -11.43 -4.17 16.97
C GLY A 144 -10.66 -3.89 15.69
N LEU A 145 -9.43 -3.37 15.79
CA LEU A 145 -8.65 -2.93 14.63
C LEU A 145 -8.49 -3.98 13.52
N PRO A 146 -8.32 -5.30 13.79
CA PRO A 146 -8.24 -6.31 12.73
C PRO A 146 -9.39 -6.24 11.70
N PHE A 147 -10.62 -5.90 12.11
CA PHE A 147 -11.78 -5.77 11.22
C PHE A 147 -11.82 -4.43 10.47
N LEU A 148 -10.97 -3.48 10.82
CA LEU A 148 -10.99 -2.08 10.36
C LEU A 148 -9.74 -1.70 9.55
N LEU A 149 -8.70 -2.53 9.56
CA LEU A 149 -7.52 -2.37 8.72
C LEU A 149 -7.87 -2.27 7.22
N SER A 150 -8.98 -2.89 6.81
CA SER A 150 -9.45 -2.92 5.43
C SER A 150 -10.19 -1.66 4.97
N CYS A 151 -10.49 -0.71 5.86
CA CYS A 151 -11.24 0.51 5.50
C CYS A 151 -10.54 1.28 4.37
N GLU A 152 -9.30 1.67 4.60
CA GLU A 152 -8.56 2.51 3.66
C GLU A 152 -8.00 1.74 2.47
N THR A 153 -7.66 0.46 2.64
CA THR A 153 -7.16 -0.40 1.55
C THR A 153 -8.28 -0.94 0.67
N ARG A 154 -9.54 -0.78 1.08
CA ARG A 154 -10.74 -1.35 0.43
C ARG A 154 -10.54 -2.84 0.16
N HIS A 155 -10.26 -3.61 1.21
CA HIS A 155 -10.20 -5.07 1.18
C HIS A 155 -11.46 -5.67 1.80
N CYS A 156 -11.69 -6.97 1.59
CA CYS A 156 -12.88 -7.67 2.08
C CYS A 156 -12.77 -8.23 3.52
N ASP A 157 -11.67 -7.92 4.24
CA ASP A 157 -11.39 -8.45 5.58
C ASP A 157 -12.07 -7.60 6.64
N PHE A 158 -13.40 -7.67 6.69
CA PHE A 158 -14.25 -6.99 7.67
C PHE A 158 -15.57 -7.74 7.85
N ILE A 159 -16.33 -7.39 8.89
CA ILE A 159 -17.61 -8.07 9.19
C ILE A 159 -18.61 -7.94 8.03
N GLY A 160 -19.03 -9.09 7.51
CA GLY A 160 -19.96 -9.16 6.38
C GLY A 160 -19.27 -9.08 5.01
N GLY A 161 -17.98 -8.76 4.95
CA GLY A 161 -17.15 -8.99 3.77
C GLY A 161 -16.84 -10.48 3.58
N HIS A 162 -16.39 -10.87 2.39
CA HIS A 162 -16.04 -12.26 2.08
C HIS A 162 -14.88 -12.79 2.95
N GLY A 163 -13.84 -11.97 3.15
CA GLY A 163 -12.68 -12.26 4.00
C GLY A 163 -12.90 -11.95 5.49
N GLY A 164 -14.12 -11.60 5.89
CA GLY A 164 -14.44 -11.24 7.28
C GLY A 164 -14.18 -12.35 8.31
N ASN A 165 -14.00 -13.59 7.84
CA ASN A 165 -13.57 -14.72 8.66
C ASN A 165 -12.10 -14.64 9.08
N TYR A 166 -11.22 -13.96 8.33
CA TYR A 166 -9.80 -13.91 8.70
C TYR A 166 -9.58 -13.17 10.02
N PRO A 167 -10.09 -11.93 10.21
CA PRO A 167 -9.94 -11.26 11.49
C PRO A 167 -10.62 -12.02 12.63
N LEU A 168 -11.81 -12.62 12.39
CA LEU A 168 -12.45 -13.48 13.40
C LEU A 168 -11.55 -14.65 13.82
N ALA A 169 -10.96 -15.35 12.85
CA ALA A 169 -10.11 -16.50 13.10
C ALA A 169 -8.86 -16.10 13.90
N GLU A 170 -8.34 -14.88 13.72
CA GLU A 170 -7.22 -14.35 14.52
C GLU A 170 -7.59 -14.21 16.01
N TYR A 171 -8.84 -13.86 16.35
CA TYR A 171 -9.28 -13.86 17.75
C TYR A 171 -9.40 -15.27 18.31
N LEU A 172 -9.86 -16.22 17.50
CA LEU A 172 -10.12 -17.61 17.93
C LEU A 172 -8.87 -18.49 17.95
N SER A 173 -7.74 -18.00 17.44
CA SER A 173 -6.51 -18.77 17.26
C SER A 173 -5.29 -18.04 17.81
N THR A 174 -4.35 -18.79 18.36
CA THR A 174 -3.00 -18.29 18.68
C THR A 174 -2.06 -18.32 17.48
N ASP A 175 -2.49 -18.90 16.36
CA ASP A 175 -1.63 -19.11 15.20
C ASP A 175 -1.77 -18.02 14.15
N GLY A 176 -2.64 -17.02 14.35
CA GLY A 176 -2.85 -15.92 13.42
C GLY A 176 -2.70 -14.55 14.08
N ILE A 177 -2.16 -13.58 13.35
CA ILE A 177 -2.10 -12.18 13.77
C ILE A 177 -1.95 -11.24 12.58
N SER A 178 -2.57 -10.08 12.66
CA SER A 178 -2.39 -8.97 11.72
C SER A 178 -1.19 -8.09 12.08
N CYS A 179 -0.53 -7.57 11.05
CA CYS A 179 0.53 -6.57 11.12
C CYS A 179 0.09 -5.34 10.33
N LYS A 180 0.36 -4.15 10.86
CA LYS A 180 0.17 -2.89 10.14
C LYS A 180 1.41 -2.55 9.34
N ILE A 181 1.19 -1.92 8.20
CA ILE A 181 2.21 -1.41 7.30
C ILE A 181 2.07 0.10 7.27
N THR A 182 3.12 0.78 7.69
CA THR A 182 3.19 2.24 7.68
C THR A 182 4.26 2.74 6.73
N ARG A 183 4.04 3.91 6.15
CA ARG A 183 5.01 4.64 5.34
C ARG A 183 5.12 6.06 5.87
N ALA A 184 6.33 6.50 6.22
CA ALA A 184 6.57 7.80 6.84
C ALA A 184 5.64 8.06 8.06
N SER A 185 5.38 7.01 8.85
CA SER A 185 4.45 6.99 10.00
C SER A 185 2.95 7.05 9.67
N GLU A 186 2.57 7.04 8.40
CA GLU A 186 1.17 6.98 7.97
C GLU A 186 0.76 5.55 7.63
N TYR A 187 -0.47 5.15 7.96
CA TYR A 187 -0.99 3.83 7.60
C TYR A 187 -1.24 3.71 6.10
N VAL A 188 -0.58 2.72 5.48
CA VAL A 188 -0.71 2.44 4.04
C VAL A 188 -1.28 1.06 3.73
N GLY A 189 -1.38 0.19 4.73
CA GLY A 189 -2.01 -1.11 4.57
C GLY A 189 -1.63 -2.12 5.64
N HIS A 190 -1.91 -3.38 5.42
CA HIS A 190 -1.70 -4.44 6.39
C HIS A 190 -1.33 -5.76 5.74
N ILE A 191 -0.79 -6.66 6.56
CA ILE A 191 -0.57 -8.05 6.21
C ILE A 191 -0.94 -8.94 7.40
N ASN A 192 -1.53 -10.11 7.18
CA ASN A 192 -1.67 -11.09 8.26
C ASN A 192 -0.64 -12.22 8.13
N ALA A 193 -0.26 -12.79 9.27
CA ALA A 193 0.71 -13.87 9.38
C ALA A 193 0.09 -15.03 10.15
N TRP A 194 0.32 -16.24 9.66
CA TRP A 194 -0.30 -17.46 10.15
C TRP A 194 0.72 -18.58 10.28
N LYS A 195 0.81 -19.21 11.45
CA LYS A 195 1.61 -20.42 11.62
C LYS A 195 0.82 -21.64 11.13
N ASP A 196 1.41 -22.42 10.25
CA ASP A 196 0.83 -23.66 9.76
C ASP A 196 1.16 -24.85 10.69
N ASN A 197 0.56 -26.01 10.41
CA ASN A 197 0.74 -27.22 11.21
C ASN A 197 2.16 -27.80 11.13
N GLU A 198 2.93 -27.43 10.10
CA GLU A 198 4.31 -27.85 9.90
C GLU A 198 5.30 -26.89 10.58
N GLY A 199 4.81 -25.77 11.13
CA GLY A 199 5.62 -24.73 11.77
C GLY A 199 6.14 -23.66 10.81
N ASN A 200 5.77 -23.69 9.53
CA ASN A 200 6.02 -22.59 8.60
C ASN A 200 5.13 -21.39 8.96
N ILE A 201 5.54 -20.19 8.51
CA ILE A 201 4.74 -18.98 8.70
C ILE A 201 4.27 -18.49 7.33
N LEU A 202 2.95 -18.46 7.14
CA LEU A 202 2.25 -17.99 5.97
C LEU A 202 1.84 -16.53 6.11
N LEU A 203 2.31 -15.69 5.20
CA LEU A 203 1.80 -14.35 4.99
C LEU A 203 0.55 -14.45 4.11
N GLY A 204 -0.61 -14.14 4.67
CA GLY A 204 -1.92 -14.41 4.08
C GLY A 204 -2.45 -13.24 3.26
N THR A 205 -3.31 -12.41 3.81
CA THR A 205 -3.77 -11.16 3.18
C THR A 205 -2.64 -10.16 3.15
N LEU A 206 -2.28 -9.63 1.96
CA LEU A 206 -1.52 -8.39 1.81
C LEU A 206 -2.43 -7.36 1.15
N ALA A 207 -2.75 -6.28 1.86
CA ALA A 207 -3.58 -5.20 1.35
C ALA A 207 -2.86 -3.86 1.50
N ILE A 208 -2.70 -3.10 0.42
CA ILE A 208 -1.93 -1.85 0.37
C ILE A 208 -2.68 -0.82 -0.49
N LYS A 209 -2.62 0.45 -0.10
CA LYS A 209 -2.99 1.58 -0.97
C LYS A 209 -1.97 1.73 -2.10
N GLN A 210 -2.27 1.19 -3.28
CA GLN A 210 -1.29 1.02 -4.36
C GLN A 210 -0.63 2.34 -4.82
N ASP A 211 -1.35 3.47 -4.79
CA ASP A 211 -0.81 4.77 -5.21
C ASP A 211 0.23 5.36 -4.23
N GLU A 212 0.31 4.82 -3.01
CA GLU A 212 1.14 5.39 -1.95
C GLU A 212 2.49 4.67 -1.78
N VAL A 213 2.72 3.55 -2.48
CA VAL A 213 3.82 2.64 -2.18
C VAL A 213 4.61 2.25 -3.43
N LYS A 214 5.95 2.39 -3.36
CA LYS A 214 6.84 1.85 -4.39
C LYS A 214 6.98 0.34 -4.21
N THR A 215 6.60 -0.44 -5.22
CA THR A 215 6.66 -1.91 -5.20
C THR A 215 8.02 -2.47 -4.80
N SER A 216 9.13 -1.88 -5.26
CA SER A 216 10.47 -2.33 -4.88
C SER A 216 10.79 -2.15 -3.38
N VAL A 217 10.32 -1.05 -2.78
CA VAL A 217 10.49 -0.78 -1.34
C VAL A 217 9.62 -1.74 -0.53
N LEU A 218 8.35 -1.94 -0.93
CA LEU A 218 7.46 -2.90 -0.29
C LEU A 218 8.02 -4.32 -0.34
N ARG A 219 8.47 -4.78 -1.50
CA ARG A 219 9.05 -6.11 -1.67
C ARG A 219 10.27 -6.29 -0.79
N GLN A 220 11.20 -5.32 -0.79
CA GLN A 220 12.38 -5.41 0.07
C GLN A 220 12.03 -5.40 1.56
N THR A 221 11.03 -4.61 1.96
CA THR A 221 10.53 -4.58 3.34
C THR A 221 9.92 -5.94 3.73
N LEU A 222 9.15 -6.56 2.85
CA LEU A 222 8.59 -7.90 3.05
C LEU A 222 9.65 -9.00 3.10
N GLU A 223 10.69 -8.92 2.26
CA GLU A 223 11.82 -9.85 2.31
C GLU A 223 12.58 -9.74 3.64
N LEU A 224 12.83 -8.52 4.13
CA LEU A 224 13.44 -8.30 5.46
C LEU A 224 12.54 -8.80 6.60
N PHE A 225 11.24 -8.53 6.52
CA PHE A 225 10.26 -9.05 7.48
C PHE A 225 10.22 -10.58 7.49
N SER A 226 10.23 -11.21 6.32
CA SER A 226 10.24 -12.67 6.17
C SER A 226 11.55 -13.27 6.70
N LYS A 227 12.70 -12.69 6.37
CA LYS A 227 13.98 -13.10 6.96
C LYS A 227 13.93 -13.03 8.49
N SER A 228 13.46 -11.92 9.04
CA SER A 228 13.37 -11.75 10.49
C SER A 228 12.39 -12.74 11.12
N LEU A 229 11.29 -13.11 10.45
CA LEU A 229 10.39 -14.16 10.91
C LEU A 229 11.09 -15.52 10.98
N LEU A 230 11.91 -15.90 9.99
CA LEU A 230 12.71 -17.14 10.05
C LEU A 230 13.67 -17.14 11.24
N GLU A 231 14.42 -16.05 11.41
CA GLU A 231 15.46 -15.97 12.44
C GLU A 231 14.89 -15.98 13.87
N ASN A 232 13.68 -15.42 14.07
CA ASN A 232 13.06 -15.29 15.40
C ASN A 232 12.16 -16.47 15.78
N ASN A 233 11.96 -17.44 14.88
CA ASN A 233 11.07 -18.59 15.12
C ASN A 233 11.81 -19.92 14.90
N PRO A 234 12.48 -20.44 15.95
CA PRO A 234 13.15 -21.73 15.88
C PRO A 234 12.17 -22.84 15.46
N GLY A 235 12.50 -23.56 14.39
CA GLY A 235 11.67 -24.61 13.82
C GLY A 235 10.87 -24.19 12.58
N THR A 236 10.78 -22.90 12.27
CA THR A 236 10.23 -22.43 11.00
C THR A 236 11.27 -22.60 9.90
N GLN A 237 10.95 -23.38 8.86
CA GLN A 237 11.85 -23.63 7.72
C GLN A 237 11.61 -22.66 6.56
N LYS A 238 10.34 -22.25 6.38
CA LYS A 238 9.91 -21.43 5.25
C LYS A 238 8.97 -20.33 5.71
N ILE A 239 9.09 -19.18 5.06
CA ILE A 239 8.03 -18.16 5.04
C ILE A 239 7.31 -18.31 3.71
N LEU A 240 6.01 -18.50 3.82
CA LEU A 240 5.13 -18.69 2.69
C LEU A 240 4.39 -17.39 2.39
N LEU A 241 4.05 -17.15 1.13
CA LEU A 241 3.14 -16.09 0.72
C LEU A 241 1.92 -16.72 0.05
N GLY A 242 0.74 -16.43 0.56
CA GLY A 242 -0.52 -16.89 0.01
C GLY A 242 -0.70 -16.41 -1.43
N MET A 243 -1.22 -17.29 -2.29
CA MET A 243 -1.43 -17.05 -3.71
C MET A 243 -2.74 -16.32 -4.01
N GLY A 244 -3.20 -15.46 -3.10
CA GLY A 244 -4.27 -14.51 -3.36
C GLY A 244 -3.93 -13.63 -4.56
N GLY A 245 -4.94 -13.38 -5.40
CA GLY A 245 -4.77 -12.51 -6.57
C GLY A 245 -4.25 -11.12 -6.18
N GLN A 246 -4.77 -10.59 -5.07
CA GLN A 246 -4.37 -9.30 -4.53
C GLN A 246 -2.92 -9.30 -4.02
N ASN A 247 -2.50 -10.34 -3.30
CA ASN A 247 -1.13 -10.46 -2.81
C ASN A 247 -0.10 -10.38 -3.96
N LEU A 248 -0.31 -11.20 -5.00
CA LEU A 248 0.64 -11.29 -6.11
C LEU A 248 0.58 -10.06 -7.02
N SER A 249 -0.60 -9.47 -7.25
CA SER A 249 -0.72 -8.21 -8.00
C SER A 249 -0.10 -7.02 -7.28
N ILE A 250 -0.06 -7.00 -5.94
CA ILE A 250 0.64 -5.94 -5.21
C ILE A 250 2.16 -6.05 -5.39
N LEU A 251 2.71 -7.26 -5.44
CA LEU A 251 4.15 -7.48 -5.60
C LEU A 251 4.62 -7.49 -7.05
N PHE A 252 3.72 -7.86 -7.97
CA PHE A 252 3.98 -8.01 -9.39
C PHE A 252 2.79 -7.46 -10.21
N PRO A 253 2.56 -6.13 -10.18
CA PRO A 253 1.36 -5.52 -10.77
C PRO A 253 1.17 -5.87 -12.24
N ASP A 254 2.22 -5.80 -13.05
CA ASP A 254 2.13 -6.04 -14.49
C ASP A 254 1.78 -7.50 -14.85
N LEU A 255 2.04 -8.46 -13.95
CA LEU A 255 1.86 -9.88 -14.23
C LEU A 255 0.45 -10.39 -13.94
N PHE A 256 -0.23 -9.82 -12.93
CA PHE A 256 -1.47 -10.40 -12.38
C PHE A 256 -2.72 -9.54 -12.59
N ILE A 257 -2.59 -8.38 -13.26
CA ILE A 257 -3.76 -7.67 -13.82
C ILE A 257 -4.50 -8.52 -14.87
N PRO A 258 -5.80 -8.25 -15.13
CA PRO A 258 -6.51 -8.89 -16.24
C PRO A 258 -5.74 -8.74 -17.57
N GLY A 259 -5.45 -9.87 -18.22
CA GLY A 259 -4.65 -9.93 -19.45
C GLY A 259 -3.14 -10.09 -19.24
N GLY A 260 -2.63 -10.00 -18.01
CA GLY A 260 -1.24 -10.30 -17.67
C GLY A 260 -0.93 -11.81 -17.70
N ASP A 261 0.33 -12.15 -17.96
CA ASP A 261 0.79 -13.53 -18.15
C ASP A 261 0.57 -14.44 -16.94
N GLY A 262 0.53 -13.86 -15.74
CA GLY A 262 0.30 -14.58 -14.48
C GLY A 262 -1.17 -14.73 -14.11
N HIS A 263 -2.07 -13.92 -14.69
CA HIS A 263 -3.49 -13.86 -14.30
C HIS A 263 -4.23 -15.19 -14.50
N SER A 264 -4.12 -15.77 -15.70
CA SER A 264 -4.81 -17.03 -16.04
C SER A 264 -4.22 -18.24 -15.29
N PRO A 265 -2.89 -18.46 -15.27
CA PRO A 265 -2.30 -19.54 -14.49
C PRO A 265 -2.67 -19.47 -13.00
N LEU A 266 -2.65 -18.27 -12.40
CA LEU A 266 -3.02 -18.09 -10.99
C LEU A 266 -4.48 -18.47 -10.74
N GLY A 267 -5.39 -18.02 -11.62
CA GLY A 267 -6.81 -18.32 -11.51
C GLY A 267 -7.13 -19.82 -11.53
N LYS A 268 -6.32 -20.61 -12.24
CA LYS A 268 -6.47 -22.07 -12.33
C LYS A 268 -5.96 -22.83 -11.11
N ILE A 269 -4.99 -22.29 -10.37
CA ILE A 269 -4.37 -23.06 -9.27
C ILE A 269 -4.75 -22.55 -7.88
N ARG A 270 -5.07 -21.26 -7.72
CA ARG A 270 -5.24 -20.67 -6.37
C ARG A 270 -6.40 -21.29 -5.57
N HIS A 271 -7.37 -21.91 -6.24
CA HIS A 271 -8.54 -22.53 -5.60
C HIS A 271 -8.51 -24.07 -5.57
N GLU A 272 -7.48 -24.70 -6.12
CA GLU A 272 -7.39 -26.16 -6.27
C GLU A 272 -6.71 -26.81 -5.06
N ASP A 273 -7.10 -28.05 -4.73
CA ASP A 273 -6.53 -28.81 -3.61
C ASP A 273 -5.22 -29.53 -3.97
N ASP A 274 -5.08 -30.02 -5.20
CA ASP A 274 -3.88 -30.76 -5.67
C ASP A 274 -3.27 -30.12 -6.91
N ILE A 275 -2.67 -28.95 -6.74
CA ILE A 275 -2.10 -28.18 -7.86
C ILE A 275 -0.85 -28.84 -8.48
N VAL A 276 -0.11 -29.63 -7.70
CA VAL A 276 1.16 -30.21 -8.14
C VAL A 276 0.91 -31.30 -9.17
N GLN A 277 -0.15 -32.09 -9.00
CA GLN A 277 -0.52 -33.11 -9.98
C GLN A 277 -1.46 -32.56 -11.06
N SER A 278 -2.52 -31.84 -10.66
CA SER A 278 -3.60 -31.46 -11.59
C SER A 278 -3.27 -30.28 -12.50
N ALA A 279 -2.32 -29.42 -12.11
CA ALA A 279 -2.02 -28.16 -12.79
C ALA A 279 -0.51 -27.89 -12.92
N SER A 280 0.29 -28.95 -13.11
CA SER A 280 1.76 -28.86 -13.15
C SER A 280 2.31 -27.88 -14.21
N GLY A 281 1.59 -27.69 -15.33
CA GLY A 281 1.95 -26.72 -16.37
C GLY A 281 1.80 -25.27 -15.92
N GLU A 282 0.67 -24.96 -15.26
CA GLU A 282 0.40 -23.67 -14.65
C GLU A 282 1.37 -23.37 -13.50
N VAL A 283 1.65 -24.37 -12.65
CA VAL A 283 2.64 -24.26 -11.56
C VAL A 283 4.02 -23.86 -12.11
N LYS A 284 4.53 -24.59 -13.11
CA LYS A 284 5.83 -24.26 -13.74
C LYS A 284 5.82 -22.87 -14.38
N THR A 285 4.70 -22.48 -14.99
CA THR A 285 4.54 -21.16 -15.60
C THR A 285 4.65 -20.06 -14.53
N LEU A 286 3.95 -20.21 -13.42
CA LEU A 286 3.99 -19.24 -12.31
C LEU A 286 5.37 -19.16 -11.68
N GLN A 287 5.99 -20.30 -11.37
CA GLN A 287 7.35 -20.34 -10.81
C GLN A 287 8.34 -19.58 -11.70
N ARG A 288 8.25 -19.75 -13.02
CA ARG A 288 9.09 -19.02 -13.98
C ARG A 288 8.81 -17.51 -13.98
N LEU A 289 7.53 -17.10 -13.90
CA LEU A 289 7.14 -15.68 -13.96
C LEU A 289 7.58 -14.91 -12.72
N ILE A 290 7.40 -15.48 -11.53
CA ILE A 290 7.67 -14.78 -10.26
C ILE A 290 9.06 -15.08 -9.69
N GLY A 291 9.70 -16.16 -10.17
CA GLY A 291 11.00 -16.62 -9.67
C GLY A 291 10.95 -17.21 -8.26
N MET A 292 9.80 -17.71 -7.82
CA MET A 292 9.57 -18.31 -6.50
C MET A 292 9.03 -19.72 -6.66
N GLU A 293 9.42 -20.62 -5.76
CA GLU A 293 8.90 -21.98 -5.75
C GLU A 293 7.45 -22.00 -5.26
N VAL A 294 6.59 -22.80 -5.89
CA VAL A 294 5.22 -23.03 -5.44
C VAL A 294 5.25 -24.12 -4.37
N TYR A 295 4.78 -23.80 -3.17
CA TYR A 295 4.70 -24.74 -2.04
C TYR A 295 3.45 -25.62 -2.14
N GLY A 296 2.32 -25.04 -2.55
CA GLY A 296 1.04 -25.75 -2.64
C GLY A 296 0.16 -25.55 -1.41
N LEU A 297 -0.62 -26.57 -1.07
CA LEU A 297 -1.66 -26.51 -0.05
C LEU A 297 -1.07 -26.27 1.34
N THR A 298 -1.47 -25.17 1.97
CA THR A 298 -1.10 -24.86 3.36
C THR A 298 -2.14 -25.42 4.33
N ASN A 299 -1.78 -25.72 5.58
CA ASN A 299 -2.71 -26.27 6.57
C ASN A 299 -2.63 -25.52 7.90
N ILE A 300 -3.70 -24.83 8.27
CA ILE A 300 -3.79 -24.07 9.54
C ILE A 300 -4.44 -24.94 10.62
N ASN A 301 -3.98 -24.82 11.87
CA ASN A 301 -4.49 -25.61 12.97
C ASN A 301 -5.97 -25.31 13.19
N LYS A 302 -6.76 -26.39 13.31
CA LYS A 302 -8.21 -26.33 13.56
C LYS A 302 -8.97 -25.42 12.57
N GLN A 303 -8.46 -25.29 11.34
CA GLN A 303 -8.95 -24.33 10.33
C GLN A 303 -10.48 -24.33 10.16
N ASP A 304 -11.13 -25.49 10.17
CA ASP A 304 -12.59 -25.58 10.00
C ASP A 304 -13.34 -24.97 11.19
N SER A 305 -12.86 -25.21 12.41
CA SER A 305 -13.51 -24.73 13.63
C SER A 305 -13.39 -23.22 13.80
N ILE A 306 -12.35 -22.59 13.26
CA ILE A 306 -12.13 -21.14 13.37
C ILE A 306 -12.61 -20.38 12.12
N GLY A 307 -13.33 -21.03 11.20
CA GLY A 307 -13.88 -20.40 10.01
C GLY A 307 -12.87 -20.19 8.87
N MET A 308 -11.74 -20.90 8.89
CA MET A 308 -10.64 -20.85 7.91
C MET A 308 -10.57 -22.11 7.03
N SER A 309 -11.70 -22.80 6.82
CA SER A 309 -11.70 -23.98 5.95
C SER A 309 -11.14 -23.66 4.55
N PRO A 310 -10.49 -24.60 3.84
CA PRO A 310 -9.77 -24.30 2.59
C PRO A 310 -10.60 -23.53 1.55
N ASN A 311 -11.89 -23.84 1.44
CA ASN A 311 -12.82 -23.17 0.50
C ASN A 311 -13.25 -21.75 0.95
N LYS A 312 -12.92 -21.35 2.18
CA LYS A 312 -13.18 -20.04 2.78
C LYS A 312 -11.94 -19.17 2.93
N ARG A 313 -10.74 -19.71 2.64
CA ARG A 313 -9.45 -18.99 2.72
C ARG A 313 -8.71 -18.94 1.40
N LEU A 314 -9.42 -18.52 0.36
CA LEU A 314 -8.95 -18.64 -1.02
C LEU A 314 -7.60 -17.95 -1.29
N ASP A 315 -7.29 -16.86 -0.60
CA ASP A 315 -6.02 -16.15 -0.73
C ASP A 315 -4.84 -16.87 -0.07
N MET A 316 -5.14 -17.85 0.77
CA MET A 316 -4.20 -18.55 1.63
C MET A 316 -4.17 -20.05 1.37
N LYS A 317 -5.08 -20.58 0.54
CA LYS A 317 -5.21 -22.02 0.27
C LYS A 317 -3.91 -22.60 -0.25
N ASN A 318 -3.38 -21.99 -1.31
CA ASN A 318 -2.08 -22.31 -1.89
C ASN A 318 -1.08 -21.19 -1.63
N ALA A 319 0.21 -21.54 -1.54
CA ALA A 319 1.27 -20.58 -1.28
C ALA A 319 2.49 -20.77 -2.18
N VAL A 320 3.33 -19.74 -2.24
CA VAL A 320 4.69 -19.77 -2.75
C VAL A 320 5.69 -19.62 -1.61
N ILE A 321 6.90 -20.14 -1.76
CA ILE A 321 7.99 -19.94 -0.81
C ILE A 321 8.55 -18.54 -1.05
N LEU A 322 8.25 -17.61 -0.14
CA LEU A 322 8.75 -16.24 -0.18
C LEU A 322 10.17 -16.13 0.40
N MET A 323 10.45 -16.92 1.44
CA MET A 323 11.75 -16.96 2.09
C MET A 323 12.05 -18.36 2.62
N ASP A 324 13.30 -18.77 2.47
CA ASP A 324 13.91 -19.91 3.15
C ASP A 324 15.32 -19.51 3.61
N GLU A 325 16.04 -20.44 4.24
CA GLU A 325 17.40 -20.22 4.73
C GLU A 325 18.37 -19.78 3.62
N THR A 326 18.23 -20.30 2.40
CA THR A 326 19.12 -19.94 1.29
C THR A 326 18.85 -18.52 0.80
N MET A 327 17.58 -18.16 0.63
CA MET A 327 17.20 -16.82 0.22
C MET A 327 17.60 -15.77 1.25
N ALA A 328 17.45 -16.08 2.55
CA ALA A 328 17.75 -15.21 3.67
C ALA A 328 19.20 -14.67 3.65
N GLN A 329 20.16 -15.48 3.18
CA GLN A 329 21.57 -15.12 3.09
C GLN A 329 21.86 -13.92 2.17
N THR A 330 20.95 -13.62 1.23
CA THR A 330 21.16 -12.57 0.23
C THR A 330 20.35 -11.29 0.49
N VAL A 331 19.43 -11.32 1.44
CA VAL A 331 18.44 -10.23 1.66
C VAL A 331 19.12 -8.93 2.07
N ASP A 332 20.08 -8.96 3.00
CA ASP A 332 20.75 -7.73 3.47
C ASP A 332 21.57 -7.07 2.37
N GLY A 333 22.21 -7.87 1.50
CA GLY A 333 22.95 -7.37 0.36
C GLY A 333 22.04 -6.67 -0.65
N LYS A 334 20.89 -7.27 -0.97
CA LYS A 334 19.86 -6.65 -1.84
C LYS A 334 19.31 -5.36 -1.23
N ALA A 335 19.03 -5.37 0.08
CA ALA A 335 18.55 -4.19 0.80
C ALA A 335 19.57 -3.04 0.74
N THR A 336 20.86 -3.35 0.94
CA THR A 336 21.95 -2.36 0.87
C THR A 336 22.05 -1.74 -0.53
N LEU A 337 22.10 -2.57 -1.57
CA LEU A 337 22.17 -2.10 -2.97
C LEU A 337 20.96 -1.21 -3.33
N LEU A 338 19.76 -1.59 -2.91
CA LEU A 338 18.55 -0.80 -3.17
C LEU A 338 18.59 0.55 -2.43
N LEU A 339 19.10 0.60 -1.20
CA LEU A 339 19.27 1.86 -0.47
C LEU A 339 20.27 2.79 -1.18
N GLU A 340 21.40 2.26 -1.64
CA GLU A 340 22.40 3.02 -2.40
C GLU A 340 21.80 3.58 -3.69
N GLU A 341 21.01 2.79 -4.42
CA GLU A 341 20.30 3.25 -5.61
C GLU A 341 19.30 4.38 -5.31
N LEU A 342 18.51 4.21 -4.26
CA LEU A 342 17.50 5.20 -3.86
C LEU A 342 18.16 6.52 -3.43
N GLN A 343 19.25 6.44 -2.65
CA GLN A 343 20.04 7.61 -2.25
C GLN A 343 20.66 8.30 -3.45
N THR A 344 21.27 7.54 -4.38
CA THR A 344 21.89 8.09 -5.59
C THR A 344 20.87 8.78 -6.49
N LYS A 345 19.70 8.17 -6.71
CA LYS A 345 18.58 8.77 -7.46
C LYS A 345 18.05 10.02 -6.75
N GLY A 346 17.98 10.01 -5.41
CA GLY A 346 17.58 11.15 -4.59
C GLY A 346 18.55 12.33 -4.71
N ALA A 347 19.85 12.06 -4.56
CA ALA A 347 20.92 13.03 -4.74
C ALA A 347 20.91 13.62 -6.17
N TYR A 348 20.74 12.77 -7.19
CA TYR A 348 20.61 13.20 -8.57
C TYR A 348 19.39 14.11 -8.78
N ARG A 349 18.23 13.78 -8.19
CA ARG A 349 17.03 14.64 -8.27
C ARG A 349 17.23 15.98 -7.57
N ALA A 350 17.82 16.01 -6.38
CA ALA A 350 18.13 17.25 -5.66
C ALA A 350 19.09 18.13 -6.47
N GLN A 351 20.13 17.53 -7.06
CA GLN A 351 21.01 18.23 -7.99
C GLN A 351 20.27 18.72 -9.24
N LYS A 352 19.39 17.92 -9.84
CA LYS A 352 18.59 18.33 -11.00
C LYS A 352 17.67 19.52 -10.68
N SER A 353 17.00 19.51 -9.53
CA SER A 353 16.13 20.61 -9.09
C SER A 353 16.91 21.89 -8.81
N SER A 354 18.03 21.80 -8.08
CA SER A 354 18.93 22.94 -7.86
C SER A 354 19.47 23.50 -9.18
N ARG A 355 19.89 22.62 -10.09
CA ARG A 355 20.38 22.99 -11.44
C ARG A 355 19.29 23.61 -12.31
N ALA A 356 18.02 23.19 -12.19
CA ALA A 356 16.90 23.78 -12.92
C ALA A 356 16.56 25.20 -12.43
N VAL A 357 16.63 25.44 -11.12
CA VAL A 357 16.45 26.79 -10.53
C VAL A 357 17.55 27.74 -10.99
N THR A 358 18.83 27.33 -10.91
CA THR A 358 19.96 28.14 -11.42
C THR A 358 19.82 28.47 -12.91
N TRP A 359 19.25 27.56 -13.70
CA TRP A 359 18.97 27.81 -15.11
C TRP A 359 17.89 28.85 -15.36
N GLN A 360 16.78 28.76 -14.62
CA GLN A 360 15.73 29.74 -14.72
C GLN A 360 16.30 31.12 -14.37
N ASP A 361 17.13 31.24 -13.33
CA ASP A 361 17.78 32.49 -12.96
C ASP A 361 18.68 33.07 -14.07
N ILE A 362 19.45 32.23 -14.78
CA ILE A 362 20.28 32.67 -15.92
C ILE A 362 19.38 33.18 -17.07
N GLN A 363 18.27 32.49 -17.34
CA GLN A 363 17.35 32.85 -18.43
C GLN A 363 16.64 34.19 -18.20
N HIS A 364 16.33 34.52 -16.94
CA HIS A 364 15.65 35.78 -16.57
C HIS A 364 16.59 37.00 -16.53
N ARG A 365 17.89 36.82 -16.79
CA ARG A 365 18.89 37.90 -16.85
C ARG A 365 19.14 38.38 -18.29
N GLY A 366 19.75 39.56 -18.41
CA GLY A 366 20.03 40.22 -19.69
C GLY A 366 20.97 39.41 -20.61
N GLU A 367 20.93 39.71 -21.90
CA GLU A 367 21.67 39.00 -22.96
C GLU A 367 23.17 38.89 -22.68
N SER A 368 23.81 39.98 -22.22
CA SER A 368 25.25 39.99 -21.90
C SER A 368 25.62 38.97 -20.82
N HIS A 369 24.79 38.83 -19.78
CA HIS A 369 25.02 37.87 -18.71
C HIS A 369 24.82 36.43 -19.19
N ARG A 370 23.82 36.21 -20.05
CA ARG A 370 23.62 34.90 -20.68
C ARG A 370 24.86 34.51 -21.49
N LEU A 371 25.34 35.39 -22.37
CA LEU A 371 26.53 35.15 -23.21
C LEU A 371 27.80 34.90 -22.39
N GLU A 372 28.01 35.63 -21.30
CA GLU A 372 29.11 35.39 -20.36
C GLU A 372 29.06 33.96 -19.80
N LYS A 373 27.88 33.50 -19.35
CA LYS A 373 27.69 32.12 -18.90
C LYS A 373 27.90 31.08 -20.00
N PHE A 374 27.51 31.37 -21.24
CA PHE A 374 27.83 30.50 -22.38
C PHE A 374 29.34 30.37 -22.62
N HIS A 375 30.10 31.46 -22.46
CA HIS A 375 31.55 31.43 -22.57
C HIS A 375 32.21 30.66 -21.43
N GLU A 376 31.71 30.80 -20.19
CA GLU A 376 32.16 29.98 -19.05
C GLU A 376 31.97 28.48 -19.32
N ILE A 377 30.80 28.07 -19.83
CA ILE A 377 30.51 26.66 -20.16
C ILE A 377 31.44 26.14 -21.25
N LYS A 378 31.65 26.93 -22.31
CA LYS A 378 32.60 26.57 -23.39
C LYS A 378 34.00 26.34 -22.83
N ASN A 379 34.48 27.25 -21.97
CA ASN A 379 35.82 27.14 -21.38
C ASN A 379 35.94 25.92 -20.47
N LEU A 380 34.89 25.61 -19.69
CA LEU A 380 34.85 24.42 -18.85
C LEU A 380 34.90 23.13 -19.68
N LEU A 381 34.17 23.05 -20.79
CA LEU A 381 34.20 21.89 -21.69
C LEU A 381 35.57 21.71 -22.35
N LEU A 382 36.22 22.81 -22.73
CA LEU A 382 37.60 22.78 -23.24
C LEU A 382 38.59 22.29 -22.16
N GLN A 383 38.42 22.70 -20.91
CA GLN A 383 39.23 22.22 -19.77
C GLN A 383 39.03 20.73 -19.48
N GLN A 384 37.84 20.19 -19.78
CA GLN A 384 37.54 18.75 -19.70
C GLN A 384 38.08 17.94 -20.89
N GLY A 385 38.86 18.55 -21.79
CA GLY A 385 39.45 17.86 -22.93
C GLY A 385 38.49 17.66 -24.11
N VAL A 386 37.31 18.29 -24.10
CA VAL A 386 36.41 18.29 -25.27
C VAL A 386 36.97 19.27 -26.31
N ALA A 387 37.66 18.76 -27.33
CA ALA A 387 38.14 19.57 -28.45
C ALA A 387 36.97 20.07 -29.33
N ASP A 388 37.14 21.23 -29.98
CA ASP A 388 36.22 21.79 -30.99
C ASP A 388 34.77 22.08 -30.50
N VAL A 389 34.63 22.65 -29.30
CA VAL A 389 33.34 23.18 -28.80
C VAL A 389 32.96 24.47 -29.53
N ARG A 390 31.80 24.48 -30.21
CA ARG A 390 31.32 25.66 -30.96
C ARG A 390 30.04 26.22 -30.34
N LEU A 391 29.99 27.55 -30.28
CA LEU A 391 28.77 28.31 -29.99
C LEU A 391 28.19 28.75 -31.34
N GLU A 392 27.05 28.18 -31.70
CA GLU A 392 26.38 28.44 -32.97
C GLU A 392 25.13 29.27 -32.70
N ARG A 393 24.93 30.35 -33.47
CA ARG A 393 23.68 31.12 -33.44
C ARG A 393 22.74 30.51 -34.47
N SER A 394 21.57 30.06 -34.04
CA SER A 394 20.54 29.66 -34.99
C SER A 394 19.74 30.88 -35.47
N GLN A 395 19.13 30.80 -36.66
CA GLN A 395 18.28 31.87 -37.19
C GLN A 395 17.02 32.00 -36.31
N GLY A 396 17.09 32.92 -35.35
CA GLY A 396 16.03 33.17 -34.37
C GLY A 396 16.53 32.93 -32.95
N GLN A 397 17.17 33.94 -32.37
CA GLN A 397 17.59 34.15 -30.96
C GLN A 397 18.30 33.02 -30.18
N ASP A 398 18.12 31.74 -30.49
CA ASP A 398 18.72 30.57 -29.82
C ASP A 398 20.24 30.47 -30.09
N VAL A 399 21.01 30.24 -29.02
CA VAL A 399 22.45 29.90 -29.07
C VAL A 399 22.59 28.42 -28.73
N THR A 400 23.20 27.63 -29.61
CA THR A 400 23.43 26.20 -29.42
C THR A 400 24.90 25.92 -29.15
N ILE A 401 25.19 24.94 -28.29
CA ILE A 401 26.54 24.40 -28.11
C ILE A 401 26.63 23.09 -28.92
N SER A 402 27.60 22.99 -29.82
CA SER A 402 27.90 21.76 -30.56
C SER A 402 29.25 21.19 -30.13
N THR A 403 29.28 19.88 -29.87
CA THR A 403 30.49 19.14 -29.48
C THR A 403 30.65 17.88 -30.33
N PRO A 404 31.88 17.42 -30.61
CA PRO A 404 32.10 16.18 -31.37
C PRO A 404 31.77 14.90 -30.57
N GLN A 405 31.67 15.01 -29.25
CA GLN A 405 31.36 13.91 -28.33
C GLN A 405 30.41 14.36 -27.22
N ILE A 406 29.65 13.43 -26.65
CA ILE A 406 28.73 13.71 -25.54
C ILE A 406 29.59 14.07 -24.32
N PRO A 407 29.43 15.26 -23.71
CA PRO A 407 30.21 15.64 -22.53
C PRO A 407 29.91 14.72 -21.35
N GLU A 408 30.94 14.30 -20.62
CA GLU A 408 30.79 13.45 -19.43
C GLU A 408 30.05 14.18 -18.29
N SER A 409 30.20 15.50 -18.19
CA SER A 409 29.46 16.33 -17.25
C SER A 409 29.17 17.72 -17.84
N LEU A 410 27.92 18.16 -17.72
CA LEU A 410 27.53 19.54 -18.00
C LEU A 410 27.14 20.22 -16.69
N PRO A 411 27.44 21.51 -16.50
CA PRO A 411 27.08 22.23 -15.27
C PRO A 411 25.56 22.37 -15.05
N TYR A 412 24.73 21.89 -15.99
CA TYR A 412 23.43 22.47 -16.34
C TYR A 412 22.61 21.50 -17.24
N PRO A 413 21.28 21.31 -17.10
CA PRO A 413 20.51 20.39 -17.94
C PRO A 413 20.32 20.93 -19.35
N VAL A 414 20.60 20.07 -20.33
CA VAL A 414 20.25 20.24 -21.74
C VAL A 414 18.79 19.83 -21.90
N LEU A 415 17.94 20.72 -22.41
CA LEU A 415 16.52 20.41 -22.56
C LEU A 415 16.26 19.49 -23.75
N ASP A 416 17.11 19.47 -24.78
CA ASP A 416 17.00 18.57 -25.92
C ASP A 416 18.39 18.31 -26.52
N GLY A 417 19.01 17.19 -26.15
CA GLY A 417 20.26 16.73 -26.72
C GLY A 417 19.97 15.80 -27.89
N LYS A 418 20.44 16.13 -29.10
CA LYS A 418 20.28 15.26 -30.27
C LYS A 418 21.62 15.09 -30.97
N ARG A 419 21.94 13.85 -31.33
CA ARG A 419 23.05 13.57 -32.23
C ARG A 419 22.60 13.85 -33.67
N VAL A 420 23.32 14.72 -34.36
CA VAL A 420 23.10 15.00 -35.78
C VAL A 420 24.44 14.80 -36.46
N GLU A 421 24.49 13.84 -37.37
CA GLU A 421 25.74 13.42 -38.04
C GLU A 421 26.84 13.03 -37.04
N ASP A 422 28.02 13.61 -37.15
CA ASP A 422 29.20 13.34 -36.31
C ASP A 422 29.24 14.16 -35.02
N ARG A 423 28.27 15.05 -34.79
CA ARG A 423 28.26 15.97 -33.64
C ARG A 423 27.05 15.76 -32.73
N PHE A 424 27.28 15.99 -31.45
CA PHE A 424 26.23 16.12 -30.46
C PHE A 424 25.81 17.59 -30.35
N PHE A 425 24.53 17.85 -30.58
CA PHE A 425 23.95 19.17 -30.46
C PHE A 425 23.16 19.26 -29.17
N THR A 426 23.50 20.25 -28.36
CA THR A 426 22.77 20.63 -27.16
C THR A 426 22.03 21.91 -27.46
N LYS A 427 20.70 21.80 -27.62
CA LYS A 427 19.88 23.01 -27.83
C LYS A 427 19.71 23.74 -26.51
N MET A 428 20.07 25.02 -26.51
CA MET A 428 19.69 25.95 -25.45
C MET A 428 18.76 26.99 -26.05
N ARG A 429 17.51 26.99 -25.59
CA ARG A 429 16.49 27.94 -26.05
C ARG A 429 16.80 29.32 -25.48
N VAL A 430 16.83 30.33 -26.32
CA VAL A 430 16.90 31.75 -25.95
C VAL A 430 15.62 32.36 -26.51
N GLY A 431 14.56 32.33 -25.70
CA GLY A 431 13.25 32.78 -26.15
C GLY A 431 12.29 33.01 -25.00
N GLY A 432 12.41 34.18 -24.38
CA GLY A 432 11.32 34.86 -23.68
C GLY A 432 11.33 36.30 -24.18
N GLN A 433 10.22 36.80 -24.70
CA GLN A 433 10.11 38.18 -25.20
C GLN A 433 10.64 39.18 -24.16
N PRO A 434 11.22 40.32 -24.59
CA PRO A 434 11.43 41.43 -23.68
C PRO A 434 10.08 41.78 -23.07
N SER A 435 10.01 41.86 -21.73
CA SER A 435 8.86 42.45 -21.06
C SER A 435 8.63 43.83 -21.66
N GLN A 436 7.52 44.03 -22.39
CA GLN A 436 7.04 45.37 -22.70
C GLN A 436 6.73 46.03 -21.36
N LEU A 437 7.70 46.77 -20.84
CA LEU A 437 7.45 47.86 -19.90
C LEU A 437 6.41 48.75 -20.57
N LYS A 438 5.18 48.73 -20.06
CA LYS A 438 4.16 49.72 -20.38
C LYS A 438 4.78 51.10 -20.19
N GLN A 439 5.17 51.73 -21.28
CA GLN A 439 5.32 53.18 -21.30
C GLN A 439 3.91 53.75 -21.16
N THR A 440 3.56 54.12 -19.94
CA THR A 440 2.52 55.11 -19.68
C THR A 440 2.92 56.37 -20.44
N ARG A 441 2.20 56.68 -21.52
CA ARG A 441 2.16 58.04 -22.04
C ARG A 441 1.06 58.78 -21.29
N VAL A 442 1.47 59.94 -20.77
CA VAL A 442 0.67 60.99 -20.12
C VAL A 442 -0.50 61.40 -20.98
#